data_AF-A0A962R267-F1
#
_entry.id   AF-A0A962R267-F1
#
_cell.length_a   1.000
_cell.length_b   1.000
_cell.length_c   1.000
_cell.angle_alpha   90.00
_cell.angle_beta   90.00
_cell.angle_gamma   90.00
#
_symmetry.space_group_name_H-M   'P 1'
#
loop_
_entity.id
_entity.type
_entity.pdbx_description
1 polymer ?
#
loop_
_entity_poly.entity_id
_entity_poly.type
_entity_poly.pdbx_seq_one_letter_code
_entity_poly.pdbx_strand_id
1 'polypeptide(L)'
;AEHMEPGRTYLIGPGSTTAAIMARLGLPNTLLGVDVIRDGQVLATDADEAALLAQLEQAPGDSSIVVTVIGGQGNLFGRGNQQFSPAVIRRVGLDNIMIVAAKSKIAALEGRPLLVDTNDPALDAELCGWRTVITGYDDRILYRVATGVQG
;
A
#
# COMPACT_ATOMS: atom_id res chain seq x y z
N ALA A 1 -9.96 -4.01 12.31
CA ALA A 1 -8.89 -5.03 12.14
C ALA A 1 -7.66 -4.61 12.96
N GLU A 2 -7.58 -5.05 14.22
CA GLU A 2 -6.45 -4.78 15.13
C GLU A 2 -5.51 -5.99 15.28
N HIS A 3 -5.75 -7.06 14.51
CA HIS A 3 -4.96 -8.28 14.60
C HIS A 3 -4.14 -8.42 13.32
N MET A 4 -2.82 -8.27 13.45
CA MET A 4 -1.90 -8.81 12.46
C MET A 4 -2.10 -10.32 12.43
N GLU A 5 -2.35 -10.86 11.24
CA GLU A 5 -2.34 -12.31 11.03
C GLU A 5 -0.96 -12.88 11.39
N PRO A 6 -0.88 -13.90 12.27
CA PRO A 6 0.39 -14.51 12.65
C PRO A 6 1.18 -15.01 11.44
N GLY A 7 2.48 -14.70 11.39
CA GLY A 7 3.40 -15.08 10.32
C GLY A 7 3.26 -14.29 9.01
N ARG A 8 2.21 -13.46 8.85
CA ARG A 8 2.01 -12.64 7.66
C ARG A 8 2.98 -11.45 7.64
N THR A 9 3.60 -11.19 6.49
CA THR A 9 4.46 -10.03 6.29
C THR A 9 3.67 -8.85 5.75
N TYR A 10 3.88 -7.67 6.32
CA TYR A 10 3.27 -6.45 5.84
C TYR A 10 4.36 -5.47 5.38
N LEU A 11 4.27 -5.05 4.12
CA LEU A 11 5.06 -3.96 3.57
C LEU A 11 4.26 -2.66 3.78
N ILE A 12 4.70 -1.83 4.70
CA ILE A 12 4.02 -0.61 5.13
C ILE A 12 4.54 0.54 4.27
N GLY A 13 3.71 0.99 3.34
CA GLY A 13 4.04 2.08 2.43
C GLY A 13 4.12 3.45 3.12
N PRO A 14 4.65 4.45 2.42
CA PRO A 14 4.83 5.79 2.97
C PRO A 14 3.50 6.51 3.24
N GLY A 15 3.53 7.47 4.16
CA GLY A 15 2.47 8.44 4.39
C GLY A 15 1.94 8.49 5.83
N SER A 16 1.25 9.59 6.14
CA SER A 16 0.76 9.85 7.51
C SER A 16 -0.30 8.85 8.00
N THR A 17 -1.04 8.22 7.08
CA THR A 17 -2.07 7.24 7.45
C THR A 17 -1.44 5.91 7.87
N THR A 18 -0.42 5.43 7.15
CA THR A 18 0.33 4.23 7.52
C THR A 18 1.20 4.48 8.75
N ALA A 19 1.79 5.67 8.89
CA ALA A 19 2.48 6.10 10.11
C ALA A 19 1.57 6.04 11.36
N ALA A 20 0.30 6.47 11.25
CA ALA A 20 -0.66 6.38 12.33
C ALA A 20 -1.03 4.92 12.69
N ILE A 21 -1.03 4.00 11.71
CA ILE A 21 -1.21 2.56 11.95
C ILE A 21 -0.02 2.02 12.75
N MET A 22 1.20 2.31 12.31
CA MET A 22 2.43 1.89 12.99
C MET A 22 2.52 2.41 14.42
N ALA A 23 2.15 3.68 14.65
CA ALA A 23 2.09 4.27 15.98
C ALA A 23 1.10 3.54 16.91
N ARG A 24 -0.05 3.09 16.40
CA ARG A 24 -1.02 2.29 17.17
C ARG A 24 -0.52 0.89 17.48
N LEU A 25 0.31 0.32 16.62
CA LEU A 25 0.99 -0.96 16.85
C LEU A 25 2.20 -0.81 17.81
N GLY A 26 2.57 0.40 18.20
CA GLY A 26 3.75 0.66 19.01
C GLY A 26 5.08 0.45 18.26
N LEU A 27 5.06 0.56 16.93
CA LEU A 27 6.22 0.31 16.06
C LEU A 27 6.77 1.61 15.46
N PRO A 28 8.11 1.71 15.28
CA PRO A 28 8.71 2.84 14.58
C PRO A 28 8.37 2.82 13.10
N ASN A 29 8.27 3.99 12.46
CA ASN A 29 7.94 4.12 11.04
C ASN A 29 8.81 5.17 10.32
N THR A 30 9.08 4.92 9.05
CA THR A 30 9.63 5.87 8.09
C THR A 30 8.51 6.54 7.30
N LEU A 31 8.35 7.86 7.43
CA LEU A 31 7.24 8.57 6.80
C LEU A 31 7.24 8.50 5.26
N LEU A 32 8.43 8.53 4.66
CA LEU A 32 8.63 8.53 3.20
C LEU A 32 9.20 7.22 2.66
N GLY A 33 9.43 6.24 3.54
CA GLY A 33 10.00 4.94 3.21
C GLY A 33 8.97 3.83 3.23
N VAL A 34 9.43 2.61 2.91
CA VAL A 34 8.66 1.38 3.09
C VAL A 34 9.28 0.58 4.23
N ASP A 35 8.51 0.34 5.27
CA ASP A 35 8.95 -0.53 6.38
C ASP A 35 8.36 -1.93 6.23
N VAL A 36 9.03 -2.93 6.78
CA VAL A 36 8.56 -4.33 6.76
C VAL A 36 8.29 -4.78 8.18
N ILE A 37 7.08 -5.27 8.44
CA ILE A 37 6.69 -5.78 9.75
C ILE A 37 6.13 -7.20 9.66
N ARG A 38 6.32 -7.97 10.74
CA ARG A 38 5.74 -9.31 10.95
C ARG A 38 5.64 -9.55 12.45
N ASP A 39 4.54 -10.15 12.91
CA ASP A 39 4.35 -10.55 14.31
C ASP A 39 4.67 -9.46 15.36
N GLY A 40 4.28 -8.22 15.07
CA GLY A 40 4.52 -7.09 15.97
C GLY A 40 5.99 -6.66 16.07
N GLN A 41 6.82 -7.02 15.08
CA GLN A 41 8.22 -6.63 14.98
C GLN A 41 8.51 -5.95 13.65
N VAL A 42 9.46 -5.01 13.66
CA VAL A 42 10.01 -4.41 12.45
C VAL A 42 11.18 -5.26 11.97
N LEU A 43 11.06 -5.81 10.76
CA LEU A 43 12.08 -6.63 10.11
C LEU A 43 13.04 -5.79 9.25
N ALA A 44 12.52 -4.71 8.66
CA ALA A 44 13.30 -3.74 7.89
C ALA A 44 12.66 -2.36 7.99
N THR A 45 13.49 -1.32 7.91
CA THR A 45 13.09 0.08 7.96
C THR A 45 13.61 0.76 6.71
N ASP A 46 12.80 1.60 6.06
CA ASP A 46 13.17 2.30 4.82
C ASP A 46 13.78 1.38 3.75
N ALA A 47 13.14 0.22 3.54
CA ALA A 47 13.61 -0.85 2.68
C ALA A 47 13.47 -0.48 1.20
N ASP A 48 14.54 -0.66 0.44
CA ASP A 48 14.54 -0.57 -1.02
C ASP A 48 13.92 -1.82 -1.68
N GLU A 49 13.80 -1.81 -3.01
CA GLU A 49 13.24 -2.93 -3.77
C GLU A 49 13.94 -4.27 -3.45
N ALA A 50 15.27 -4.29 -3.38
CA ALA A 50 16.04 -5.51 -3.16
C ALA A 50 15.78 -6.08 -1.76
N ALA A 51 15.74 -5.22 -0.74
CA ALA A 51 15.41 -5.58 0.62
C ALA A 51 13.97 -6.11 0.73
N LEU A 52 13.00 -5.46 0.06
CA LEU A 52 11.62 -5.93 0.02
C LEU A 52 11.50 -7.32 -0.61
N LEU A 53 12.13 -7.53 -1.77
CA LEU A 53 12.13 -8.84 -2.44
C LEU A 53 12.77 -9.94 -1.58
N ALA A 54 13.86 -9.64 -0.88
CA ALA A 54 14.51 -10.58 0.05
C ALA A 54 13.60 -10.94 1.23
N GLN A 55 12.89 -9.96 1.81
CA GLN A 55 11.92 -10.20 2.89
C GLN A 55 10.73 -11.05 2.41
N LEU A 56 10.27 -10.84 1.19
CA LEU A 56 9.19 -11.63 0.57
C LEU A 56 9.62 -13.06 0.24
N GLU A 57 10.88 -13.29 -0.11
CA GLU A 57 11.43 -14.63 -0.34
C GLU A 57 11.55 -15.44 0.96
N GLN A 58 11.88 -14.76 2.07
CA GLN A 58 11.98 -15.37 3.40
C GLN A 58 10.65 -15.36 4.17
N ALA A 59 9.55 -15.02 3.52
CA ALA A 59 8.24 -14.97 4.17
C ALA A 59 7.71 -16.38 4.48
N PRO A 60 7.39 -16.69 5.76
CA PRO A 60 6.87 -18.00 6.14
C PRO A 60 5.39 -18.18 5.78
N GLY A 61 4.71 -17.12 5.35
CA GLY A 61 3.31 -17.11 4.94
C GLY A 61 3.02 -15.99 3.94
N ASP A 62 1.75 -15.63 3.81
CA ASP A 62 1.33 -14.58 2.89
C ASP A 62 1.98 -13.22 3.21
N SER A 63 1.98 -12.35 2.22
CA SER A 63 2.43 -10.97 2.35
C SER A 63 1.33 -10.01 1.93
N SER A 64 1.35 -8.79 2.47
CA SER A 64 0.43 -7.72 2.11
C SER A 64 1.14 -6.39 1.95
N ILE A 65 0.70 -5.59 1.00
CA ILE A 65 1.12 -4.18 0.88
C ILE A 65 0.05 -3.33 1.55
N VAL A 66 0.43 -2.51 2.53
CA VAL A 66 -0.45 -1.52 3.15
C VAL A 66 -0.07 -0.16 2.65
N VAL A 67 -0.92 0.46 1.84
CA VAL A 67 -0.65 1.74 1.18
C VAL A 67 -1.76 2.75 1.46
N THR A 68 -1.38 4.02 1.53
CA THR A 68 -2.32 5.14 1.58
C THR A 68 -2.27 5.94 0.30
N VAL A 69 -3.32 6.70 0.07
CA VAL A 69 -3.39 7.69 -1.01
C VAL A 69 -2.79 9.02 -0.54
N ILE A 70 -2.11 9.71 -1.45
CA ILE A 70 -1.74 11.11 -1.28
C ILE A 70 -3.00 11.96 -1.51
N GLY A 71 -3.41 12.74 -0.51
CA GLY A 71 -4.63 13.56 -0.58
C GLY A 71 -4.58 14.56 -1.75
N GLY A 72 -5.70 14.73 -2.45
CA GLY A 72 -5.86 15.65 -3.59
C GLY A 72 -5.28 15.17 -4.92
N GLN A 73 -4.22 14.36 -4.91
CA GLN A 73 -3.59 13.78 -6.11
C GLN A 73 -4.15 12.39 -6.46
N GLY A 74 -4.43 11.56 -5.46
CA GLY A 74 -5.02 10.23 -5.66
C GLY A 74 -4.03 9.14 -6.10
N ASN A 75 -2.73 9.42 -6.17
CA ASN A 75 -1.73 8.42 -6.54
C ASN A 75 -1.64 7.32 -5.47
N LEU A 76 -1.74 6.06 -5.92
CA LEU A 76 -1.60 4.85 -5.10
C LEU A 76 -0.22 4.20 -5.30
N PHE A 77 0.16 3.99 -6.56
CA PHE A 77 1.50 3.59 -6.97
C PHE A 77 1.94 4.55 -8.07
N GLY A 78 3.18 5.04 -7.99
CA GLY A 78 3.69 6.04 -8.93
C GLY A 78 5.20 6.02 -9.02
N ARG A 79 5.75 6.69 -10.03
CA ARG A 79 7.18 6.69 -10.39
C ARG A 79 8.15 7.10 -9.27
N GLY A 80 7.67 7.82 -8.26
CA GLY A 80 8.48 8.29 -7.13
C GLY A 80 8.61 7.30 -5.97
N ASN A 81 7.84 6.21 -5.95
CA ASN A 81 7.89 5.18 -4.91
C ASN A 81 8.39 3.86 -5.50
N GLN A 82 9.65 3.87 -5.95
CA GLN A 82 10.25 2.75 -6.71
C GLN A 82 10.45 1.49 -5.87
N GLN A 83 10.34 1.57 -4.54
CA GLN A 83 10.38 0.41 -3.67
C GLN A 83 9.24 -0.58 -3.97
N PHE A 84 8.04 -0.08 -4.30
CA PHE A 84 6.94 -0.92 -4.81
C PHE A 84 7.03 -1.10 -6.33
N SER A 85 8.09 -1.77 -6.76
CA SER A 85 8.28 -2.13 -8.16
C SER A 85 7.23 -3.14 -8.65
N PRO A 86 7.07 -3.32 -9.97
CA PRO A 86 6.22 -4.38 -10.51
C PRO A 86 6.56 -5.78 -9.99
N ALA A 87 7.84 -6.06 -9.71
CA ALA A 87 8.27 -7.34 -9.16
C ALA A 87 7.75 -7.54 -7.72
N VAL A 88 7.86 -6.50 -6.88
CA VAL A 88 7.35 -6.52 -5.50
C VAL A 88 5.82 -6.67 -5.48
N ILE A 89 5.11 -5.85 -6.27
CA ILE A 89 3.64 -5.87 -6.31
C ILE A 89 3.14 -7.24 -6.79
N ARG A 90 3.72 -7.79 -7.86
CA ARG A 90 3.32 -9.12 -8.35
C ARG A 90 3.67 -10.24 -7.39
N ARG A 91 4.80 -10.16 -6.67
CA ARG A 91 5.18 -11.15 -5.66
C ARG A 91 4.21 -11.17 -4.48
N VAL A 92 3.71 -10.01 -4.07
CA VAL A 92 2.69 -9.89 -3.02
C VAL A 92 1.31 -10.36 -3.51
N GLY A 93 0.99 -10.08 -4.77
CA GLY A 93 -0.31 -10.39 -5.37
C GLY A 93 -1.33 -9.27 -5.16
N LEU A 94 -2.12 -8.99 -6.19
CA LEU A 94 -3.01 -7.82 -6.23
C LEU A 94 -4.13 -7.89 -5.19
N ASP A 95 -4.61 -9.09 -4.86
CA ASP A 95 -5.64 -9.31 -3.83
C ASP A 95 -5.14 -9.00 -2.41
N ASN A 96 -3.82 -8.91 -2.24
CA ASN A 96 -3.17 -8.64 -0.95
C ASN A 96 -2.75 -7.16 -0.79
N ILE A 97 -3.25 -6.28 -1.65
CA ILE A 97 -3.04 -4.83 -1.55
C ILE A 97 -4.15 -4.21 -0.69
N MET A 98 -3.76 -3.72 0.48
CA MET A 98 -4.63 -3.05 1.43
C MET A 98 -4.53 -1.53 1.26
N ILE A 99 -5.57 -0.94 0.67
CA ILE A 99 -5.66 0.52 0.50
C ILE A 99 -6.34 1.13 1.73
N VAL A 100 -5.62 1.97 2.46
CA VAL A 100 -6.11 2.69 3.66
C VAL A 100 -6.14 4.19 3.42
N ALA A 101 -7.26 4.85 3.70
CA ALA A 101 -7.36 6.31 3.52
C ALA A 101 -8.44 6.91 4.41
N ALA A 102 -8.19 8.06 5.02
CA ALA A 102 -9.25 8.80 5.70
C ALA A 102 -10.36 9.17 4.70
N LYS A 103 -11.63 9.14 5.12
CA LYS A 103 -12.78 9.54 4.28
C LYS A 103 -12.58 10.91 3.64
N SER A 104 -11.99 11.86 4.36
CA SER A 104 -11.69 13.20 3.85
C SER A 104 -10.70 13.20 2.67
N LYS A 105 -9.69 12.30 2.67
CA LYS A 105 -8.76 12.15 1.55
C LYS A 105 -9.46 11.63 0.30
N ILE A 106 -10.41 10.71 0.46
CA ILE A 106 -11.21 10.20 -0.65
C ILE A 106 -12.19 11.26 -1.16
N ALA A 107 -12.90 11.95 -0.26
CA ALA A 107 -13.83 13.02 -0.63
C ALA A 107 -13.13 14.14 -1.41
N ALA A 108 -11.89 14.49 -1.05
CA ALA A 108 -11.07 15.50 -1.74
C ALA A 108 -10.67 15.12 -3.17
N LEU A 109 -10.94 13.88 -3.62
CA LEU A 109 -10.75 13.49 -5.02
C LEU A 109 -11.91 13.95 -5.90
N GLU A 110 -13.06 14.34 -5.32
CA GLU A 110 -14.23 14.82 -6.06
C GLU A 110 -14.71 13.84 -7.15
N GLY A 111 -14.65 12.54 -6.84
CA GLY A 111 -15.05 11.46 -7.76
C GLY A 111 -14.00 11.07 -8.81
N ARG A 112 -12.85 11.76 -8.85
CA ARG A 112 -11.68 11.34 -9.64
C ARG A 112 -11.16 10.00 -9.12
N PRO A 113 -10.66 9.10 -9.99
CA PRO A 113 -10.17 7.81 -9.57
C PRO A 113 -8.86 7.95 -8.80
N LEU A 114 -8.50 6.90 -8.06
CA LEU A 114 -7.12 6.70 -7.65
C LEU A 114 -6.27 6.36 -8.86
N LEU A 115 -5.03 6.81 -8.86
CA LEU A 115 -4.14 6.71 -10.00
C LEU A 115 -3.02 5.70 -9.74
N VAL A 116 -2.72 4.91 -10.75
CA VAL A 116 -1.57 4.01 -10.80
C VAL A 116 -0.69 4.32 -12.01
N ASP A 117 0.62 4.31 -11.78
CA ASP A 117 1.69 4.39 -12.78
C ASP A 117 2.91 3.62 -12.24
N THR A 118 2.88 2.30 -12.39
CA THR A 118 3.92 1.37 -11.90
C THR A 118 5.11 1.24 -12.85
N ASN A 119 5.11 1.99 -13.96
CA ASN A 119 6.04 1.84 -15.08
C ASN A 119 5.95 0.45 -15.77
N ASP A 120 4.86 -0.29 -15.54
CA ASP A 120 4.50 -1.53 -16.21
C ASP A 120 3.02 -1.43 -16.65
N PRO A 121 2.76 -1.14 -17.94
CA PRO A 121 1.39 -0.95 -18.44
C PRO A 121 0.47 -2.15 -18.26
N ALA A 122 1.02 -3.38 -18.22
CA ALA A 122 0.22 -4.57 -17.98
C ALA A 122 -0.22 -4.64 -16.52
N LEU A 123 0.70 -4.38 -15.58
CA LEU A 123 0.37 -4.28 -14.16
C LEU A 123 -0.60 -3.13 -13.88
N ASP A 124 -0.41 -1.98 -14.52
CA ASP A 124 -1.32 -0.84 -14.39
C ASP A 124 -2.74 -1.21 -14.82
N ALA A 125 -2.89 -1.94 -15.94
CA ALA A 125 -4.17 -2.44 -16.40
C ALA A 125 -4.79 -3.46 -15.42
N GLU A 126 -3.98 -4.36 -14.86
CA GLU A 126 -4.43 -5.33 -13.84
C GLU A 126 -4.90 -4.63 -12.56
N LEU A 127 -4.24 -3.53 -12.15
CA LEU A 127 -4.59 -2.73 -10.96
C LEU A 127 -5.84 -1.86 -11.14
N CYS A 128 -6.26 -1.59 -12.37
CA CYS A 128 -7.44 -0.79 -12.66
C CYS A 128 -8.76 -1.47 -12.24
N GLY A 129 -9.81 -0.65 -12.14
CA GLY A 129 -11.18 -1.08 -11.81
C GLY A 129 -11.57 -0.70 -10.40
N TRP A 130 -12.58 -1.39 -9.86
CA TRP A 130 -13.05 -1.13 -8.50
C TRP A 130 -12.15 -1.82 -7.49
N ARG A 131 -11.74 -1.10 -6.45
CA ARG A 131 -10.95 -1.61 -5.33
C ARG A 131 -11.57 -1.19 -4.01
N THR A 132 -11.41 -2.05 -3.01
CA THR A 132 -11.84 -1.76 -1.64
C THR A 132 -10.86 -0.81 -0.99
N VAL A 133 -11.36 0.29 -0.44
CA VAL A 133 -10.60 1.23 0.38
C VAL A 133 -11.13 1.18 1.80
N ILE A 134 -10.23 0.91 2.75
CA ILE A 134 -10.54 0.92 4.18
C ILE A 134 -10.47 2.38 4.66
N THR A 135 -11.60 2.90 5.14
CA THR A 135 -11.71 4.31 5.59
C THR A 135 -11.97 4.50 7.07
N GLY A 136 -12.17 3.40 7.80
CA GLY A 136 -12.36 3.34 9.24
C GLY A 136 -12.32 1.90 9.73
N TYR A 137 -12.56 1.70 11.03
CA TYR A 137 -12.49 0.37 11.67
C TYR A 137 -13.42 -0.66 11.02
N ASP A 138 -14.66 -0.27 10.74
CA ASP A 138 -15.69 -1.09 10.06
C ASP A 138 -16.21 -0.43 8.77
N ASP A 139 -15.47 0.53 8.23
CA ASP A 139 -15.91 1.29 7.06
C ASP A 139 -15.02 1.01 5.85
N ARG A 140 -15.66 0.49 4.80
CA ARG A 140 -15.03 0.16 3.53
C ARG A 140 -15.90 0.72 2.42
N ILE A 141 -15.25 1.30 1.42
CA ILE A 141 -15.91 1.77 0.21
C ILE A 141 -15.30 1.10 -1.01
N LEU A 142 -16.09 0.94 -2.07
CA LEU A 142 -15.55 0.66 -3.39
C LEU A 142 -15.17 1.99 -4.04
N TYR A 143 -13.93 2.08 -4.53
CA TYR A 143 -13.44 3.26 -5.21
C TYR A 143 -12.71 2.88 -6.49
N ARG A 144 -12.81 3.74 -7.51
CA ARG A 144 -12.26 3.46 -8.83
C ARG A 144 -10.75 3.71 -8.84
N VAL A 145 -10.00 2.79 -9.41
CA VAL A 145 -8.58 2.91 -9.78
C VAL A 145 -8.48 2.98 -11.30
N ALA A 146 -7.65 3.89 -11.81
CA ALA A 146 -7.38 4.07 -13.23
C ALA A 146 -5.90 4.41 -13.45
N THR A 147 -5.43 4.30 -14.69
CA THR A 147 -4.10 4.79 -15.05
C THR A 147 -4.06 6.32 -15.04
N GLY A 148 -2.89 6.89 -14.74
CA GLY A 148 -2.65 8.33 -14.73
C GLY A 148 -2.76 9.04 -16.08
N VAL A 149 -3.14 8.34 -17.15
CA VAL A 149 -3.32 8.94 -18.48
C VAL A 149 -4.60 9.75 -18.48
N GLN A 150 -4.46 11.05 -18.22
CA GLN A 150 -5.42 12.04 -18.70
C GLN A 150 -5.36 12.01 -20.23
N GLY A 151 -6.49 11.71 -20.87
CA GLY A 151 -6.68 12.06 -22.27
C GLY A 151 -6.68 13.57 -22.46
#